data_AF-A0A1H9CP60-F1
#
_entry.id   AF-A0A1H9CP60-F1
#
_cell.length_a   1.000
_cell.length_b   1.000
_cell.length_c   1.000
_cell.angle_alpha   90.00
_cell.angle_beta   90.00
_cell.angle_gamma   90.00
#
_symmetry.space_group_name_H-M   'P 1'
#
loop_
_entity.id
_entity.type
_entity.pdbx_description
1 polymer ?
#
loop_
_entity_poly.entity_id
_entity_poly.type
_entity_poly.pdbx_seq_one_letter_code
_entity_poly.pdbx_strand_id
1 'polypeptide(L)'
;MILNIIGFTGYDLALLAACTVGAVIGSFAQTIISTIHPDGPPCEEGEMLFASNELQKARGAWIVLRLMLGAILGFVFGLYFVGSLHETPATFAKVWALSFVVGYAAPKIWAVKEQVLIQKLETVTHHQPEN
;
A
#
# COMPACT_ATOMS: atom_id res chain seq x y z
N MET A 1 16.34 -28.35 -3.24
CA MET A 1 17.71 -28.70 -2.80
C MET A 1 18.81 -27.93 -3.56
N ILE A 2 18.51 -26.83 -4.27
CA ILE A 2 19.49 -26.04 -5.04
C ILE A 2 19.90 -24.74 -4.31
N LEU A 3 19.07 -24.23 -3.39
CA LEU A 3 19.30 -22.96 -2.68
C LEU A 3 20.39 -23.00 -1.58
N ASN A 4 20.67 -24.16 -0.99
CA ASN A 4 21.72 -24.30 0.02
C ASN A 4 23.15 -24.10 -0.55
N ILE A 5 23.32 -24.16 -1.87
CA ILE A 5 24.62 -23.99 -2.55
C ILE A 5 25.03 -22.51 -2.63
N ILE A 6 24.07 -21.58 -2.48
CA ILE A 6 24.29 -20.12 -2.54
C ILE A 6 24.50 -19.52 -1.13
N GLY A 7 24.51 -20.34 -0.07
CA GLY A 7 24.58 -19.86 1.31
C GLY A 7 23.29 -19.23 1.83
N PHE A 8 22.19 -19.36 1.07
CA PHE A 8 20.86 -18.90 1.48
C PHE A 8 20.27 -19.87 2.50
N THR A 9 19.97 -19.38 3.70
CA THR A 9 19.31 -20.19 4.72
C THR A 9 17.80 -20.24 4.45
N GLY A 10 17.10 -21.22 5.04
CA GLY A 10 15.64 -21.27 4.96
C GLY A 10 14.95 -20.03 5.56
N TYR A 11 15.61 -19.39 6.53
CA TYR A 11 15.16 -18.14 7.13
C TYR A 11 15.25 -16.96 6.15
N ASP A 12 16.30 -16.89 5.34
CA ASP A 12 16.46 -15.84 4.33
C ASP A 12 15.41 -15.95 3.23
N LEU A 13 15.06 -17.17 2.82
CA LEU A 13 13.98 -17.41 1.86
C LEU A 13 12.61 -16.99 2.43
N ALA A 14 12.36 -17.32 3.70
CA ALA A 14 11.13 -16.91 4.38
C ALA A 14 11.04 -15.38 4.53
N LEU A 15 12.16 -14.72 4.85
CA LEU A 15 12.23 -13.26 4.88
C LEU A 15 11.97 -12.63 3.51
N LEU A 16 12.56 -13.19 2.45
CA LEU A 16 12.36 -12.67 1.09
C LEU A 16 10.88 -12.77 0.68
N ALA A 17 10.25 -13.91 0.94
CA ALA A 17 8.82 -14.10 0.68
C ALA A 17 7.95 -13.18 1.55
N ALA A 18 8.27 -13.01 2.83
CA ALA A 18 7.56 -12.10 3.71
C ALA A 18 7.69 -10.65 3.23
N CYS A 19 8.89 -10.24 2.79
CA CYS A 19 9.14 -8.90 2.27
C CYS A 19 8.30 -8.61 1.04
N THR A 20 8.28 -9.50 0.05
CA THR A 20 7.50 -9.32 -1.18
C THR A 20 6.01 -9.27 -0.90
N VAL A 21 5.49 -10.21 -0.10
CA VAL A 21 4.08 -10.23 0.29
C VAL A 21 3.71 -8.95 1.06
N GLY A 22 4.52 -8.55 2.03
CA GLY A 22 4.28 -7.34 2.81
C GLY A 22 4.30 -6.08 1.95
N ALA A 23 5.22 -5.98 0.99
CA ALA A 23 5.27 -4.86 0.06
C ALA A 23 4.05 -4.80 -0.86
N VAL A 24 3.58 -5.95 -1.36
CA VAL A 24 2.35 -6.03 -2.17
C VAL A 24 1.14 -5.57 -1.37
N ILE A 25 0.99 -6.03 -0.12
CA ILE A 25 -0.12 -5.63 0.75
C ILE A 25 -0.01 -4.14 1.12
N GLY A 26 1.20 -3.63 1.37
CA GLY A 26 1.45 -2.21 1.58
C GLY A 26 1.02 -1.35 0.38
N SER A 27 1.39 -1.75 -0.83
CA SER A 27 0.96 -1.08 -2.07
C SER A 27 -0.56 -1.14 -2.24
N PHE A 28 -1.18 -2.28 -1.91
CA PHE A 28 -2.63 -2.43 -1.95
C PHE A 28 -3.33 -1.48 -0.97
N ALA A 29 -2.79 -1.27 0.23
CA ALA A 29 -3.31 -0.27 1.17
C ALA A 29 -3.22 1.16 0.62
N GLN A 30 -2.19 1.49 -0.15
CA GLN A 30 -2.10 2.78 -0.84
C GLN A 30 -3.22 2.91 -1.87
N THR A 31 -3.48 1.87 -2.67
CA THR A 31 -4.55 1.86 -3.66
C THR A 31 -5.93 2.01 -3.01
N ILE A 32 -6.16 1.33 -1.89
CA ILE A 32 -7.40 1.47 -1.12
C ILE A 32 -7.62 2.93 -0.70
N ILE A 33 -6.59 3.60 -0.18
CA ILE A 33 -6.68 5.00 0.24
C ILE A 33 -6.88 5.95 -0.93
N SER A 34 -6.30 5.68 -2.11
CA SER A 34 -6.55 6.50 -3.29
C SER A 34 -7.95 6.30 -3.88
N THR A 35 -8.56 5.13 -3.66
CA THR A 35 -9.89 4.81 -4.21
C THR A 35 -11.03 5.22 -3.27
N ILE A 36 -10.82 5.23 -1.95
CA ILE A 36 -11.82 5.67 -0.98
C ILE A 36 -11.68 7.16 -0.69
N HIS A 37 -12.75 7.93 -0.85
CA HIS A 37 -12.87 9.25 -0.22
C HIS A 37 -12.95 9.08 1.31
N PRO A 38 -11.94 9.55 2.08
CA PRO A 38 -11.89 9.35 3.52
C PRO A 38 -12.93 10.20 4.28
N ASP A 39 -13.39 11.28 3.64
CA ASP A 39 -14.20 12.35 4.24
C ASP A 39 -15.70 12.00 4.36
N GLY A 40 -16.15 10.90 3.73
CA GLY A 40 -17.52 10.42 3.89
C GLY A 40 -17.86 9.24 2.99
N PRO A 41 -18.95 8.50 3.30
CA PRO A 41 -19.50 7.51 2.40
C PRO A 41 -19.97 8.19 1.09
N PRO A 42 -19.97 7.49 -0.05
CA PRO A 42 -20.50 8.02 -1.30
C PRO A 42 -21.98 8.38 -1.11
N CYS A 43 -22.28 9.67 -1.23
CA CYS A 43 -23.61 10.26 -1.14
C CYS A 43 -23.85 11.12 -2.38
N GLU A 44 -23.98 10.50 -3.56
CA GLU A 44 -24.31 11.21 -4.79
C GLU A 44 -25.82 11.34 -5.04
N GLU A 45 -26.68 10.87 -4.12
CA GLU A 45 -28.13 11.06 -4.21
C GLU A 45 -28.58 12.10 -3.19
N GLY A 46 -28.97 13.28 -3.67
CA GLY A 46 -29.71 14.27 -2.90
C GLY A 46 -31.02 13.68 -2.38
N GLU A 47 -31.30 13.91 -1.10
CA GLU A 47 -32.58 13.71 -0.40
C GLU A 47 -33.47 12.54 -0.83
N MET A 48 -32.92 11.33 -1.00
CA MET A 48 -33.73 10.11 -1.12
C MET A 48 -33.66 9.28 0.16
N LEU A 49 -34.81 9.05 0.79
CA LEU A 49 -34.96 8.22 2.01
C LEU A 49 -34.58 6.75 1.80
N PHE A 50 -34.56 6.29 0.55
CA PHE A 50 -34.14 4.95 0.14
C PHE A 50 -33.04 5.06 -0.91
N ALA A 51 -31.86 4.54 -0.57
CA ALA A 51 -30.71 4.48 -1.47
C ALA A 51 -30.99 3.52 -2.63
N SER A 52 -30.61 3.89 -3.86
CA SER A 52 -30.64 2.98 -5.00
C SER A 52 -29.75 1.74 -4.76
N ASN A 53 -30.05 0.62 -5.42
CA ASN A 53 -29.26 -0.63 -5.31
C ASN A 53 -27.76 -0.42 -5.64
N GLU A 54 -27.46 0.55 -6.51
CA GLU A 54 -26.10 0.92 -6.89
C GLU A 54 -25.39 1.66 -5.75
N LEU A 55 -26.07 2.62 -5.12
CA LEU A 55 -25.55 3.38 -3.97
C LEU A 55 -25.32 2.48 -2.75
N GLN A 56 -26.18 1.48 -2.54
CA GLN A 56 -26.01 0.48 -1.47
C GLN A 56 -24.76 -0.39 -1.70
N LYS A 57 -24.51 -0.82 -2.95
CA LYS A 57 -23.27 -1.55 -3.30
C LYS A 57 -22.03 -0.68 -3.10
N ALA A 58 -22.08 0.59 -3.50
CA ALA A 58 -20.97 1.52 -3.33
C ALA A 58 -20.66 1.76 -1.83
N ARG A 59 -21.69 1.94 -1.00
CA ARG A 59 -21.54 2.03 0.47
C ARG A 59 -20.98 0.74 1.08
N GLY A 60 -21.46 -0.42 0.61
CA GLY A 60 -20.93 -1.73 1.04
C GLY A 60 -19.46 -1.88 0.71
N ALA A 61 -19.06 -1.57 -0.53
CA ALA A 61 -17.66 -1.58 -0.96
C ALA A 61 -16.80 -0.62 -0.13
N TRP A 62 -17.30 0.60 0.14
CA TRP A 62 -16.62 1.59 0.98
C TRP A 62 -16.33 1.05 2.40
N ILE A 63 -17.32 0.43 3.05
CA ILE A 63 -17.15 -0.19 4.38
C ILE A 63 -16.13 -1.32 4.31
N VAL A 64 -16.26 -2.22 3.34
CA VAL A 64 -15.35 -3.38 3.18
C VAL A 64 -13.92 -2.93 2.98
N LEU A 65 -13.66 -1.97 2.08
CA LEU A 65 -12.31 -1.46 1.84
C LEU A 65 -11.75 -0.76 3.08
N ARG A 66 -12.57 -0.05 3.87
CA ARG A 66 -12.14 0.59 5.13
C ARG A 66 -11.81 -0.44 6.20
N LEU A 67 -12.59 -1.52 6.31
CA LEU A 67 -12.29 -2.64 7.21
C LEU A 67 -11.01 -3.36 6.79
N MET A 68 -10.80 -3.57 5.49
CA MET A 68 -9.55 -4.13 4.96
C MET A 68 -8.35 -3.26 5.29
N LEU A 69 -8.48 -1.93 5.15
CA LEU A 69 -7.42 -1.00 5.55
C LEU A 69 -7.11 -1.10 7.06
N GLY A 70 -8.15 -1.16 7.89
CA GLY A 70 -8.00 -1.37 9.33
C GLY A 70 -7.32 -2.70 9.67
N ALA A 71 -7.65 -3.78 8.96
CA ALA A 71 -7.01 -5.08 9.12
C ALA A 71 -5.52 -5.05 8.75
N ILE A 72 -5.16 -4.39 7.64
CA ILE A 72 -3.76 -4.23 7.23
C ILE A 72 -2.97 -3.43 8.27
N LEU A 73 -3.52 -2.31 8.76
CA LEU A 73 -2.86 -1.51 9.80
C LEU A 73 -2.72 -2.29 11.11
N GLY A 74 -3.79 -2.95 11.56
CA GLY A 74 -3.77 -3.78 12.77
C GLY A 74 -2.75 -4.91 12.67
N PHE A 75 -2.61 -5.51 11.48
CA PHE A 75 -1.59 -6.51 11.21
C PHE A 75 -0.16 -5.96 11.36
N VAL A 76 0.14 -4.83 10.73
CA VAL A 76 1.46 -4.17 10.83
C VAL A 76 1.78 -3.81 12.28
N PHE A 77 0.84 -3.21 13.01
CA PHE A 77 1.03 -2.92 14.44
C PHE A 77 1.22 -4.19 15.27
N GLY A 78 0.46 -5.25 14.98
CA GLY A 78 0.62 -6.56 15.61
C GLY A 78 2.05 -7.10 15.46
N LEU A 79 2.65 -6.99 14.27
CA LEU A 79 4.04 -7.38 14.04
C LEU A 79 5.03 -6.57 14.88
N TYR A 80 4.80 -5.27 15.04
CA TYR A 80 5.63 -4.45 15.93
C TYR A 80 5.56 -4.91 17.39
N PHE A 81 4.37 -5.28 17.88
CA PHE A 81 4.21 -5.82 19.24
C PHE A 81 4.86 -7.19 19.39
N VAL A 82 4.68 -8.11 18.44
CA VAL A 82 5.34 -9.42 18.46
C VAL A 82 6.86 -9.25 18.54
N GLY A 83 7.43 -8.33 17.77
CA GLY A 83 8.86 -8.04 17.84
C GLY A 83 9.33 -7.25 19.06
N SER A 84 8.41 -6.82 19.92
CA SER A 84 8.71 -6.20 21.22
C SER A 84 8.54 -7.19 22.38
N LEU A 85 7.74 -8.24 22.21
CA LEU A 85 7.44 -9.25 23.24
C LEU A 85 8.41 -10.43 23.24
N HIS A 86 8.97 -10.82 22.08
CA HIS A 86 9.89 -11.95 21.98
C HIS A 86 11.20 -11.51 21.29
N GLU A 87 12.35 -11.70 21.95
CA GLU A 87 13.66 -11.26 21.43
C GLU A 87 14.10 -12.00 20.16
N THR A 88 13.75 -13.28 20.01
CA THR A 88 14.20 -14.14 18.90
C THR A 88 13.49 -13.90 17.55
N PRO A 89 12.15 -13.74 17.45
CA PRO A 89 11.47 -13.36 16.20
C PRO A 89 11.43 -11.85 15.95
N ALA A 90 12.02 -11.02 16.83
CA ALA A 90 11.94 -9.56 16.75
C ALA A 90 12.43 -8.98 15.43
N THR A 91 13.54 -9.49 14.92
CA THR A 91 14.12 -9.03 13.66
C THR A 91 13.21 -9.37 12.48
N PHE A 92 12.63 -10.58 12.46
CA PHE A 92 11.72 -11.02 11.41
C PHE A 92 10.48 -10.12 11.31
N ALA A 93 9.83 -9.87 12.45
CA ALA A 93 8.61 -9.07 12.50
C ALA A 93 8.86 -7.60 12.10
N LYS A 94 10.00 -7.02 12.52
CA LYS A 94 10.41 -5.66 12.15
C LYS A 94 10.69 -5.53 10.65
N VAL A 95 11.43 -6.47 10.07
CA VAL A 95 11.72 -6.47 8.63
C VAL A 95 10.42 -6.58 7.82
N TRP A 96 9.51 -7.45 8.27
CA TRP A 96 8.22 -7.60 7.61
C TRP A 96 7.38 -6.33 7.71
N ALA A 97 7.25 -5.74 8.89
CA ALA A 97 6.54 -4.47 9.05
C ALA A 97 7.14 -3.34 8.17
N LEU A 98 8.47 -3.29 8.06
CA LEU A 98 9.17 -2.32 7.22
C LEU A 98 8.86 -2.53 5.73
N SER A 99 8.71 -3.77 5.27
CA SER A 99 8.35 -4.04 3.87
C SER A 99 6.94 -3.54 3.52
N PHE A 100 5.98 -3.62 4.45
CA PHE A 100 4.67 -2.99 4.28
C PHE A 100 4.77 -1.48 4.12
N VAL A 101 5.53 -0.82 4.99
CA VAL A 101 5.71 0.65 4.94
C VAL A 101 6.35 1.06 3.62
N VAL A 102 7.38 0.35 3.17
CA VAL A 102 8.04 0.60 1.88
C VAL A 102 7.07 0.39 0.72
N GLY A 103 6.31 -0.72 0.72
CA GLY A 103 5.31 -1.00 -0.31
C GLY A 103 4.21 0.06 -0.37
N TYR A 104 3.78 0.58 0.77
CA TYR A 104 2.81 1.68 0.86
C TYR A 104 3.37 3.01 0.33
N ALA A 105 4.64 3.31 0.61
CA ALA A 105 5.28 4.56 0.21
C ALA A 105 5.70 4.57 -1.28
N ALA A 106 6.05 3.42 -1.85
CA ALA A 106 6.61 3.33 -3.20
C ALA A 106 5.72 3.96 -4.30
N PRO A 107 4.41 3.69 -4.38
CA PRO A 107 3.54 4.33 -5.39
C PRO A 107 3.50 5.85 -5.27
N LYS A 108 3.47 6.37 -4.03
CA LYS A 108 3.46 7.82 -3.77
C LYS A 108 4.75 8.49 -4.25
N ILE A 109 5.90 7.86 -3.96
CA ILE A 109 7.21 8.36 -4.39
C ILE A 109 7.30 8.37 -5.92
N TRP A 110 6.77 7.33 -6.57
CA TRP A 110 6.75 7.24 -8.02
C TRP A 110 5.92 8.36 -8.65
N ALA A 111 4.70 8.58 -8.16
CA ALA A 111 3.82 9.64 -8.65
C ALA A 111 4.46 11.04 -8.57
N VAL A 112 5.16 11.35 -7.48
CA VAL A 112 5.88 12.63 -7.32
C VAL A 112 7.02 12.74 -8.34
N LYS A 113 7.78 11.68 -8.55
CA LYS A 113 8.88 11.69 -9.54
C LYS A 113 8.38 11.86 -10.96
N GLU A 114 7.26 11.24 -11.31
CA GLU A 114 6.62 11.38 -12.61
C GLU A 114 6.22 12.84 -12.88
N GLN A 115 5.57 13.50 -11.92
CA GLN A 115 5.20 14.92 -12.04
C GLN A 115 6.40 15.83 -12.25
N VAL A 116 7.49 15.62 -11.49
CA VAL A 116 8.72 16.40 -11.63
C VAL A 116 9.37 16.19 -13.00
N LEU A 117 9.30 14.97 -13.54
CA LEU A 117 9.84 14.66 -14.86
C LEU A 117 9.04 15.36 -15.97
N ILE A 118 7.71 15.32 -15.90
CA ILE A 118 6.82 15.97 -16.87
C ILE A 118 7.07 17.49 -16.88
N GLN A 119 7.14 18.13 -15.72
CA GLN A 119 7.43 19.57 -15.61
C GLN A 119 8.76 19.96 -16.27
N LYS A 120 9.79 19.11 -16.14
CA LYS A 120 11.08 19.34 -16.80
C LYS A 120 10.99 19.20 -18.32
N LEU A 121 10.24 18.22 -18.82
CA LEU A 121 10.04 18.02 -20.26
C LEU A 121 9.25 19.17 -20.89
N GLU A 122 8.22 19.67 -20.23
CA GLU A 122 7.47 20.86 -20.69
C GLU A 122 8.36 22.09 -20.77
N THR A 123 9.23 22.29 -19.76
CA THR A 123 10.19 23.40 -19.73
C THR A 123 11.20 23.31 -20.89
N VAL A 124 11.72 22.11 -21.18
CA VAL A 124 12.66 21.90 -22.30
C VAL A 124 11.96 22.11 -23.66
N THR A 125 10.72 21.63 -23.80
CA THR A 125 9.95 21.74 -25.05
C THR A 125 9.60 23.20 -25.37
N HIS A 126 9.29 24.02 -24.36
CA HIS A 126 9.07 25.46 -24.53
C HIS A 126 10.34 26.28 -24.86
N HIS A 127 11.53 25.70 -24.77
CA HIS A 127 12.81 26.36 -25.08
C HIS A 127 13.43 25.94 -26.41
N GLN A 128 12.73 25.13 -27.23
CA GLN A 128 13.18 24.83 -28.58
C GLN A 128 12.57 25.84 -29.56
N PRO A 129 13.32 26.85 -30.06
CA PRO A 129 12.85 27.68 -31.16
C PRO A 129 12.69 26.78 -32.39
N GLU A 130 11.58 26.93 -33.09
CA GLU A 130 11.36 26.32 -34.41
C GLU A 130 12.53 26.75 -35.32
N ASN A 131 13.34 25.76 -35.74
CA ASN A 131 14.31 25.90 -36.82
C ASN A 131 13.74 25.25 -38.08
#